data_AF-A0A7K4JLN9-F1
#
_entry.id   AF-A0A7K4JLN9-F1
#
_cell.length_a   1.000
_cell.length_b   1.000
_cell.length_c   1.000
_cell.angle_alpha   90.00
_cell.angle_beta   90.00
_cell.angle_gamma   90.00
#
_symmetry.space_group_name_H-M   'P 1'
#
loop_
_entity.id
_entity.type
_entity.pdbx_description
1 polymer ?
#
loop_
_entity_poly.entity_id
_entity_poly.type
_entity_poly.pdbx_seq_one_letter_code
_entity_poly.pdbx_strand_id
1 'polypeptide(L)'
;MRVKPCQVALAGAIALNLLLLYCAWQGPAWAAPPCRPPRGIPGITVILREFEDFESDVAGTARSFASLPVPVVVAAEVAPYPPVPLPAGVSVLPLRPAPEHPPPRLDLHIRTRHVALVPDGTRAAPGLLQRMAAVLEAADGDTRVVAAAVGAQPLYCLALHVELREWKVRFGRAEGECQALEGAAVLLLRTRDLLALPFPLVRPLPTAIFMQAALRGWRLRVLPAAFPVARRPPMSPHGRWKAESLAETRRRHLMQDLGIKWEVLVDGRERWYGCTKDTARCFGTVHARTPQYLLAGRWTPPCCLRALRETARHVAAVLEAAGVRYWLEGGSLLGAARLGDIIPWDYDVDLGIYREDVGKCRWLAAAAAAPVEDTEGFLWEKAAEGDFYRVHYSRSNRLHVDLWPFYVRGAVMTKDTWLGHPQDVEFPESFLLPRVPMAFAGFTAMAPNNARAFLELKFGPGAIENPEYPNPAVKRLAEG
;
A
#
# COMPACT_ATOMS: atom_id res chain seq x y z
N MET A 1 -34.83 -21.11 61.22
CA MET A 1 -35.19 -20.03 60.28
C MET A 1 -35.81 -20.67 59.05
N ARG A 2 -37.06 -20.34 58.70
CA ARG A 2 -37.76 -20.92 57.54
C ARG A 2 -37.24 -20.24 56.26
N VAL A 3 -36.53 -21.00 55.43
CA VAL A 3 -36.04 -20.55 54.13
C VAL A 3 -37.25 -20.24 53.25
N LYS A 4 -37.33 -19.02 52.71
CA LYS A 4 -38.47 -18.61 51.88
C LYS A 4 -38.37 -19.26 50.48
N PRO A 5 -39.49 -19.51 49.78
CA PRO A 5 -39.49 -20.14 48.46
C PRO A 5 -38.56 -19.47 47.44
N CYS A 6 -38.42 -18.14 47.49
CA CYS A 6 -37.48 -17.41 46.63
C CYS A 6 -36.00 -17.73 46.90
N GLN A 7 -35.62 -18.06 48.14
CA GLN A 7 -34.25 -18.41 48.48
C GLN A 7 -33.90 -19.82 47.98
N VAL A 8 -34.89 -20.72 47.93
CA VAL A 8 -34.73 -22.06 47.32
C VAL A 8 -34.60 -21.94 45.80
N ALA A 9 -35.42 -21.10 45.17
CA ALA A 9 -35.33 -20.85 43.72
C ALA A 9 -33.99 -20.21 43.32
N LEU A 10 -33.51 -19.24 44.11
CA LEU A 10 -32.22 -18.60 43.86
C LEU A 10 -31.04 -19.58 44.05
N ALA A 11 -31.08 -20.42 45.09
CA ALA A 11 -30.07 -21.45 45.29
C ALA A 11 -30.06 -22.49 44.16
N GLY A 12 -31.23 -22.87 43.65
CA GLY A 12 -31.36 -23.76 42.48
C GLY A 12 -30.79 -23.16 41.20
N ALA A 13 -31.04 -21.87 40.95
CA ALA A 13 -30.50 -21.17 39.78
C ALA A 13 -28.97 -21.01 39.85
N ILE A 14 -28.42 -20.74 41.04
CA ILE A 14 -26.97 -20.65 41.26
C ILE A 14 -26.33 -22.03 41.07
N ALA A 15 -26.91 -23.09 41.63
CA ALA A 15 -26.42 -24.45 41.46
C ALA A 15 -26.44 -24.89 39.98
N LEU A 16 -27.50 -24.56 39.23
CA LEU A 16 -27.60 -24.86 37.81
C LEU A 16 -26.53 -24.12 36.98
N ASN A 17 -26.30 -22.84 37.26
CA ASN A 17 -25.24 -22.07 36.58
C ASN A 17 -23.84 -22.59 36.90
N LEU A 18 -23.58 -22.99 38.15
CA LEU A 18 -22.30 -23.60 38.53
C LEU A 18 -22.11 -24.98 37.88
N LEU A 19 -23.19 -25.75 37.70
CA LEU A 19 -23.15 -27.03 37.00
C LEU A 19 -22.88 -26.84 35.51
N LEU A 20 -23.49 -25.84 34.87
CA LEU A 20 -23.23 -25.48 33.47
C LEU A 20 -21.80 -24.99 33.25
N LEU A 21 -21.26 -24.17 34.18
CA LEU A 21 -19.86 -23.76 34.18
C LEU A 21 -18.91 -24.94 34.37
N TYR A 22 -19.21 -25.86 35.27
CA TYR A 22 -18.42 -27.07 35.48
C TYR A 22 -18.44 -28.00 34.26
N CYS A 23 -19.59 -28.18 33.60
CA CYS A 23 -19.70 -28.93 32.35
C CYS A 23 -18.95 -28.26 31.18
N ALA A 24 -18.94 -26.92 31.12
CA ALA A 24 -18.15 -26.17 30.13
C ALA A 24 -16.63 -26.26 30.38
N TRP A 25 -16.21 -26.47 31.64
CA TRP A 25 -14.80 -26.57 32.03
C TRP A 25 -14.25 -28.00 31.94
N GLN A 26 -15.10 -29.02 32.10
CA GLN A 26 -14.74 -30.45 32.05
C GLN A 26 -15.02 -31.12 30.69
N GLY A 27 -15.66 -30.42 29.74
CA GLY A 27 -15.87 -30.96 28.40
C GLY A 27 -14.53 -31.11 27.67
N PRO A 28 -14.25 -32.25 26.99
CA PRO A 28 -13.09 -32.34 26.11
C PRO A 28 -13.20 -31.22 25.09
N ALA A 29 -12.10 -30.54 24.80
CA ALA A 29 -12.04 -29.52 23.76
C ALA A 29 -12.68 -30.09 22.49
N TRP A 30 -13.93 -29.71 22.22
CA TRP A 30 -14.55 -29.90 20.93
C TRP A 30 -13.78 -28.95 20.01
N ALA A 31 -12.64 -29.43 19.53
CA ALA A 31 -12.12 -28.97 18.26
C ALA A 31 -13.31 -29.10 17.30
N ALA A 32 -13.88 -27.96 16.91
CA ALA A 32 -14.83 -27.94 15.83
C ALA A 32 -14.22 -28.80 14.72
N PRO A 33 -14.93 -29.81 14.18
CA PRO A 33 -14.41 -30.56 13.05
C PRO A 33 -13.98 -29.50 12.03
N PRO A 34 -12.75 -29.57 11.46
CA PRO A 34 -12.31 -28.55 10.52
C PRO A 34 -13.41 -28.46 9.47
N CYS A 35 -14.13 -27.32 9.45
CA CYS A 35 -15.17 -27.06 8.47
C CYS A 35 -14.47 -27.13 7.13
N ARG A 36 -14.45 -28.31 6.52
CA ARG A 36 -13.98 -28.46 5.15
C ARG A 36 -15.03 -27.69 4.36
N PRO A 37 -14.67 -26.54 3.73
CA PRO A 37 -15.62 -25.85 2.88
C PRO A 37 -16.15 -26.86 1.86
N PRO A 38 -17.45 -26.83 1.52
CA PRO A 38 -18.03 -27.77 0.59
C PRO A 38 -17.16 -27.82 -0.67
N ARG A 39 -16.68 -29.03 -1.03
CA ARG A 39 -15.93 -29.20 -2.29
C ARG A 39 -16.86 -28.75 -3.41
N GLY A 40 -16.51 -27.66 -4.09
CA GLY A 40 -17.28 -27.14 -5.22
C GLY A 40 -17.54 -28.22 -6.27
N ILE A 41 -18.61 -28.04 -7.05
CA ILE A 41 -19.03 -29.04 -8.06
C ILE A 41 -17.87 -29.22 -9.06
N PRO A 42 -17.46 -30.46 -9.41
CA PRO A 42 -16.44 -30.67 -10.44
C PRO A 42 -16.79 -29.90 -11.72
N GLY A 43 -15.83 -29.15 -12.26
CA GLY A 43 -16.05 -28.32 -13.44
C GLY A 43 -15.30 -26.99 -13.38
N ILE A 44 -15.49 -26.19 -14.43
CA ILE A 44 -14.81 -24.91 -14.64
C ILE A 44 -15.87 -23.89 -15.04
N THR A 45 -15.95 -22.75 -14.35
CA THR A 45 -16.74 -21.59 -14.78
C THR A 45 -15.81 -20.60 -15.47
N VAL A 46 -16.19 -20.13 -16.65
CA VAL A 46 -15.48 -19.08 -17.40
C VAL A 46 -16.01 -17.72 -16.97
N ILE A 47 -15.11 -16.77 -16.68
CA ILE A 47 -15.45 -15.38 -16.37
C ILE A 47 -14.82 -14.46 -17.41
N LEU A 48 -15.66 -13.65 -18.04
CA LEU A 48 -15.27 -12.57 -18.94
C LEU A 48 -15.38 -11.25 -18.18
N ARG A 49 -14.24 -10.64 -17.87
CA ARG A 49 -14.16 -9.40 -17.08
C ARG A 49 -13.30 -8.32 -17.72
N GLU A 50 -12.27 -8.71 -18.45
CA GLU A 50 -11.38 -7.79 -19.18
C GLU A 50 -11.90 -7.56 -20.60
N PHE A 51 -12.77 -6.56 -20.76
CA PHE A 51 -13.28 -6.07 -22.04
C PHE A 51 -13.65 -4.59 -21.95
N GLU A 52 -13.80 -3.94 -23.11
CA GLU A 52 -14.28 -2.57 -23.21
C GLU A 52 -15.68 -2.52 -23.83
N ASP A 53 -16.58 -1.75 -23.23
CA ASP A 53 -17.98 -1.69 -23.68
C ASP A 53 -18.12 -1.06 -25.08
N PHE A 54 -17.21 -0.16 -25.45
CA PHE A 54 -17.27 0.57 -26.73
C PHE A 54 -16.68 -0.21 -27.91
N GLU A 55 -15.78 -1.16 -27.66
CA GLU A 55 -15.12 -1.95 -28.71
C GLU A 55 -14.62 -3.27 -28.10
N SER A 56 -15.43 -4.33 -28.20
CA SER A 56 -15.10 -5.67 -27.73
C SER A 56 -15.72 -6.75 -28.61
N ASP A 57 -15.23 -7.99 -28.48
CA ASP A 57 -15.89 -9.18 -29.02
C ASP A 57 -16.21 -10.17 -27.89
N VAL A 58 -16.72 -9.62 -26.79
CA VAL A 58 -17.16 -10.36 -25.62
C VAL A 58 -18.28 -11.32 -25.97
N ALA A 59 -19.17 -10.96 -26.91
CA ALA A 59 -20.21 -11.85 -27.42
C ALA A 59 -19.64 -13.07 -28.17
N GLY A 60 -18.62 -12.86 -29.01
CA GLY A 60 -17.97 -13.96 -29.74
C GLY A 60 -17.11 -14.84 -28.84
N THR A 61 -16.44 -14.22 -27.87
CA THR A 61 -15.73 -14.92 -26.79
C THR A 61 -16.70 -15.78 -25.99
N ALA A 62 -17.82 -15.22 -25.54
CA ALA A 62 -18.86 -15.93 -24.80
C ALA A 62 -19.45 -17.09 -25.61
N ARG A 63 -19.81 -16.88 -26.89
CA ARG A 63 -20.27 -17.96 -27.79
C ARG A 63 -19.26 -19.08 -27.93
N SER A 64 -17.99 -18.75 -28.09
CA SER A 64 -16.94 -19.76 -28.26
C SER A 64 -16.76 -20.62 -27.01
N PHE A 65 -16.86 -20.06 -25.81
CA PHE A 65 -16.77 -20.85 -24.58
C PHE A 65 -18.09 -21.55 -24.21
N ALA A 66 -19.24 -20.96 -24.53
CA ALA A 66 -20.56 -21.56 -24.31
C ALA A 66 -20.81 -22.79 -25.21
N SER A 67 -20.02 -22.99 -26.27
CA SER A 67 -20.04 -24.23 -27.05
C SER A 67 -19.36 -25.41 -26.32
N LEU A 68 -18.67 -25.14 -25.21
CA LEU A 68 -18.16 -26.16 -24.30
C LEU A 68 -19.17 -26.38 -23.15
N PRO A 69 -19.17 -27.55 -22.48
CA PRO A 69 -20.04 -27.82 -21.34
C PRO A 69 -19.53 -27.12 -20.06
N VAL A 70 -19.44 -25.79 -20.09
CA VAL A 70 -18.95 -24.93 -18.99
C VAL A 70 -19.89 -23.74 -18.80
N PRO A 71 -20.19 -23.33 -17.55
CA PRO A 71 -20.87 -22.07 -17.30
C PRO A 71 -20.00 -20.89 -17.74
N VAL A 72 -20.62 -19.88 -18.36
CA VAL A 72 -19.95 -18.64 -18.76
C VAL A 72 -20.64 -17.46 -18.09
N VAL A 73 -19.85 -16.63 -17.42
CA VAL A 73 -20.30 -15.44 -16.69
C VAL A 73 -19.60 -14.21 -17.29
N VAL A 74 -20.38 -13.20 -17.66
CA VAL A 74 -19.86 -11.88 -18.05
C VAL A 74 -19.97 -10.96 -16.83
N ALA A 75 -18.83 -10.60 -16.25
CA ALA A 75 -18.77 -9.74 -15.07
C ALA A 75 -18.46 -8.30 -15.46
N ALA A 76 -19.38 -7.39 -15.18
CA ALA A 76 -19.30 -5.98 -15.58
C ALA A 76 -19.74 -5.07 -14.43
N GLU A 77 -19.26 -3.82 -14.39
CA GLU A 77 -19.69 -2.86 -13.35
C GLU A 77 -21.20 -2.62 -13.44
N VAL A 78 -21.67 -2.38 -14.66
CA VAL A 78 -23.08 -2.21 -15.02
C VAL A 78 -23.38 -3.11 -16.21
N ALA A 79 -24.65 -3.26 -16.56
CA ALA A 79 -25.05 -3.99 -17.77
C ALA A 79 -24.30 -3.42 -18.99
N PRO A 80 -23.61 -4.25 -19.79
CA PRO A 80 -22.84 -3.78 -20.94
C PRO A 80 -23.69 -2.99 -21.94
N TYR A 81 -23.17 -1.84 -22.38
CA TYR A 81 -23.83 -0.97 -23.36
C TYR A 81 -22.86 -0.52 -24.47
N PRO A 82 -23.19 -0.65 -25.77
CA PRO A 82 -24.48 -1.09 -26.32
C PRO A 82 -24.83 -2.55 -25.97
N PRO A 83 -26.11 -2.96 -26.03
CA PRO A 83 -26.51 -4.31 -25.65
C PRO A 83 -25.70 -5.38 -26.38
N VAL A 84 -25.06 -6.24 -25.61
CA VAL A 84 -24.23 -7.33 -26.13
C VAL A 84 -25.12 -8.56 -26.36
N PRO A 85 -25.19 -9.12 -27.59
CA PRO A 85 -25.99 -10.30 -27.89
C PRO A 85 -25.32 -11.57 -27.33
N LEU A 86 -25.48 -11.80 -26.03
CA LEU A 86 -24.97 -12.98 -25.34
C LEU A 86 -25.79 -14.23 -25.70
N PRO A 87 -25.15 -15.39 -25.90
CA PRO A 87 -25.86 -16.63 -26.21
C PRO A 87 -26.64 -17.14 -25.00
N ALA A 88 -27.66 -17.96 -25.27
CA ALA A 88 -28.46 -18.58 -24.22
C ALA A 88 -27.58 -19.38 -23.24
N GLY A 89 -27.87 -19.26 -21.94
CA GLY A 89 -27.10 -19.92 -20.87
C GLY A 89 -25.89 -19.13 -20.35
N VAL A 90 -25.53 -17.99 -20.98
CA VAL A 90 -24.53 -17.06 -20.44
C VAL A 90 -25.22 -16.11 -19.47
N SER A 91 -24.67 -15.97 -18.26
CA SER A 91 -25.18 -15.05 -17.25
C SER A 91 -24.35 -13.76 -17.21
N VAL A 92 -25.01 -12.66 -16.85
CA VAL A 92 -24.36 -11.37 -16.57
C VAL A 92 -24.32 -11.18 -15.06
N LEU A 93 -23.15 -10.88 -14.54
CA LEU A 93 -22.92 -10.53 -13.14
C LEU A 93 -22.63 -9.03 -13.03
N PRO A 94 -23.60 -8.21 -12.58
CA PRO A 94 -23.33 -6.83 -12.22
C PRO A 94 -22.47 -6.79 -10.96
N LEU A 95 -21.38 -6.01 -10.97
CA LEU A 95 -20.44 -5.87 -9.85
C LEU A 95 -20.71 -4.63 -9.00
N ARG A 96 -21.36 -3.61 -9.58
CA ARG A 96 -21.77 -2.42 -8.84
C ARG A 96 -23.05 -2.72 -8.05
N PRO A 97 -23.07 -2.44 -6.73
CA PRO A 97 -24.30 -2.50 -5.96
C PRO A 97 -25.33 -1.52 -6.55
N ALA A 98 -26.59 -1.96 -6.63
CA ALA A 98 -27.71 -1.15 -7.07
C ALA A 98 -28.82 -1.23 -5.99
N PRO A 99 -29.47 -0.11 -5.61
CA PRO A 99 -30.49 -0.10 -4.55
C PRO A 99 -31.62 -1.12 -4.75
N GLU A 100 -31.96 -1.41 -6.01
CA GLU A 100 -33.02 -2.32 -6.44
C GLU A 100 -32.64 -3.81 -6.37
N HIS A 101 -31.38 -4.14 -6.08
CA HIS A 101 -30.86 -5.51 -6.13
C HIS A 101 -30.09 -5.87 -4.85
N PRO A 102 -30.11 -7.16 -4.46
CA PRO A 102 -29.23 -7.61 -3.38
C PRO A 102 -27.76 -7.40 -3.78
N PRO A 103 -26.84 -7.22 -2.80
CA PRO A 103 -25.43 -7.07 -3.09
C PRO A 103 -24.90 -8.21 -3.97
N PRO A 104 -23.98 -7.93 -4.89
CA PRO A 104 -23.45 -8.94 -5.79
C PRO A 104 -22.66 -9.99 -5.01
N ARG A 105 -23.03 -11.26 -5.21
CA ARG A 105 -22.45 -12.42 -4.51
C ARG A 105 -21.80 -13.36 -5.50
N LEU A 106 -20.47 -13.26 -5.62
CA LEU A 106 -19.69 -14.05 -6.58
C LEU A 106 -19.82 -15.56 -6.33
N ASP A 107 -19.93 -15.95 -5.07
CA ASP A 107 -20.13 -17.34 -4.61
C ASP A 107 -21.46 -17.96 -5.06
N LEU A 108 -22.49 -17.15 -5.35
CA LEU A 108 -23.76 -17.66 -5.91
C LEU A 108 -23.66 -17.92 -7.42
N HIS A 109 -22.76 -17.21 -8.10
CA HIS A 109 -22.57 -17.26 -9.55
C HIS A 109 -21.48 -18.26 -9.98
N ILE A 110 -20.54 -18.60 -9.08
CA ILE A 110 -19.49 -19.58 -9.33
C ILE A 110 -19.65 -20.78 -8.38
N ARG A 111 -20.20 -21.88 -8.88
CA ARG A 111 -20.41 -23.12 -8.10
C ARG A 111 -19.40 -24.23 -8.42
N THR A 112 -18.66 -24.07 -9.50
CA THR A 112 -17.65 -25.03 -9.95
C THR A 112 -16.40 -24.98 -9.08
N ARG A 113 -15.63 -26.07 -9.07
CA ARG A 113 -14.36 -26.17 -8.34
C ARG A 113 -13.30 -25.21 -8.87
N HIS A 114 -13.30 -24.95 -10.16
CA HIS A 114 -12.33 -24.09 -10.83
C HIS A 114 -13.00 -22.93 -11.54
N VAL A 115 -12.22 -21.89 -11.76
CA VAL A 115 -12.60 -20.68 -12.49
C VAL A 115 -11.52 -20.34 -13.51
N ALA A 116 -11.94 -20.00 -14.73
CA ALA A 116 -11.08 -19.54 -15.79
C ALA A 116 -11.38 -18.07 -16.11
N LEU A 117 -10.43 -17.19 -15.83
CA LEU A 117 -10.49 -15.78 -16.18
C LEU A 117 -10.00 -15.63 -17.61
N VAL A 118 -10.90 -15.25 -18.51
CA VAL A 118 -10.64 -15.24 -19.95
C VAL A 118 -10.71 -13.79 -20.46
N PRO A 119 -9.62 -13.27 -21.06
CA PRO A 119 -9.64 -11.93 -21.65
C PRO A 119 -10.47 -11.93 -22.94
N ASP A 120 -11.02 -10.76 -23.27
CA ASP A 120 -11.77 -10.57 -24.50
C ASP A 120 -10.95 -10.93 -25.76
N GLY A 121 -11.62 -11.54 -26.74
CA GLY A 121 -11.01 -11.96 -28.00
C GLY A 121 -10.46 -13.36 -27.99
N THR A 122 -10.47 -14.03 -26.84
CA THR A 122 -10.09 -15.43 -26.75
C THR A 122 -11.15 -16.33 -27.41
N ARG A 123 -10.71 -17.43 -28.01
CA ARG A 123 -11.58 -18.52 -28.49
C ARG A 123 -11.28 -19.78 -27.71
N ALA A 124 -12.32 -20.56 -27.46
CA ALA A 124 -12.19 -21.81 -26.74
C ALA A 124 -11.41 -22.85 -27.55
N ALA A 125 -10.58 -23.62 -26.86
CA ALA A 125 -9.89 -24.78 -27.41
C ALA A 125 -10.34 -26.04 -26.65
N PRO A 126 -10.89 -27.07 -27.32
CA PRO A 126 -11.36 -28.28 -26.67
C PRO A 126 -10.27 -28.92 -25.79
N GLY A 127 -10.63 -29.30 -24.55
CA GLY A 127 -9.73 -29.97 -23.62
C GLY A 127 -8.67 -29.09 -22.93
N LEU A 128 -8.40 -27.87 -23.43
CA LEU A 128 -7.33 -27.04 -22.88
C LEU A 128 -7.61 -26.57 -21.44
N LEU A 129 -8.85 -26.17 -21.14
CA LEU A 129 -9.26 -25.82 -19.78
C LEU A 129 -9.13 -27.01 -18.80
N GLN A 130 -9.49 -28.22 -19.25
CA GLN A 130 -9.35 -29.44 -18.45
C GLN A 130 -7.87 -29.78 -18.20
N ARG A 131 -7.00 -29.60 -19.19
CA ARG A 131 -5.55 -29.76 -19.00
C ARG A 131 -4.99 -28.74 -18.00
N MET A 132 -5.39 -27.47 -18.08
CA MET A 132 -4.99 -26.45 -17.10
C MET A 132 -5.43 -26.83 -15.68
N ALA A 133 -6.68 -27.28 -15.52
CA ALA A 133 -7.20 -27.74 -14.23
C ALA A 133 -6.44 -28.98 -13.71
N ALA A 134 -6.13 -29.95 -14.59
CA ALA A 134 -5.34 -31.12 -14.22
C ALA A 134 -3.92 -30.74 -13.76
N VAL A 135 -3.26 -29.81 -14.45
CA VAL A 135 -1.96 -29.26 -14.03
C VAL A 135 -2.06 -28.57 -12.68
N LEU A 136 -3.10 -27.77 -12.44
CA LEU A 136 -3.30 -27.10 -11.15
C LEU A 136 -3.52 -28.10 -10.00
N GLU A 137 -4.24 -29.20 -10.25
CA GLU A 137 -4.50 -30.22 -9.22
C GLU A 137 -3.31 -31.19 -9.02
N ALA A 138 -2.46 -31.37 -10.02
CA ALA A 138 -1.24 -32.17 -9.91
C ALA A 138 -0.03 -31.39 -9.37
N ALA A 139 -0.08 -30.06 -9.38
CA ALA A 139 0.99 -29.21 -8.89
C ALA A 139 1.13 -29.28 -7.36
N ASP A 140 2.29 -28.81 -6.88
CA ASP A 140 2.59 -28.66 -5.45
C ASP A 140 1.55 -27.78 -4.71
N GLY A 141 1.64 -27.78 -3.38
CA GLY A 141 0.69 -27.05 -2.52
C GLY A 141 0.63 -25.54 -2.78
N ASP A 142 1.69 -24.96 -3.37
CA ASP A 142 1.86 -23.51 -3.53
C ASP A 142 1.49 -23.00 -4.91
N THR A 143 1.38 -23.87 -5.93
CA THR A 143 0.82 -23.50 -7.23
C THR A 143 -0.68 -23.25 -7.12
N ARG A 144 -1.07 -21.99 -7.31
CA ARG A 144 -2.47 -21.53 -7.20
C ARG A 144 -3.04 -20.94 -8.49
N VAL A 145 -2.17 -20.64 -9.46
CA VAL A 145 -2.56 -20.07 -10.74
C VAL A 145 -1.88 -20.85 -11.87
N VAL A 146 -2.67 -21.25 -12.87
CA VAL A 146 -2.16 -21.78 -14.14
C VAL A 146 -2.53 -20.83 -15.26
N ALA A 147 -1.56 -20.45 -16.09
CA ALA A 147 -1.78 -19.57 -17.24
C ALA A 147 -1.54 -20.29 -18.56
N ALA A 148 -2.29 -19.91 -19.59
CA ALA A 148 -2.05 -20.29 -20.97
C ALA A 148 -2.16 -19.05 -21.85
N ALA A 149 -1.29 -18.94 -22.87
CA ALA A 149 -1.22 -17.77 -23.74
C ALA A 149 -2.51 -17.61 -24.57
N VAL A 150 -2.76 -16.41 -25.06
CA VAL A 150 -3.82 -16.12 -26.04
C VAL A 150 -3.18 -15.63 -27.34
N GLY A 151 -3.42 -16.38 -28.42
CA GLY A 151 -2.81 -16.13 -29.72
C GLY A 151 -1.36 -16.61 -29.80
N ALA A 152 -0.64 -16.10 -30.80
CA ALA A 152 0.75 -16.48 -31.09
C ALA A 152 1.80 -15.63 -30.36
N GLN A 153 1.36 -14.58 -29.65
CA GLN A 153 2.28 -13.71 -28.92
C GLN A 153 2.81 -14.42 -27.67
N PRO A 154 4.13 -14.38 -27.41
CA PRO A 154 4.69 -15.02 -26.23
C PRO A 154 4.25 -14.32 -24.96
N LEU A 155 4.17 -15.10 -23.87
CA LEU A 155 4.05 -14.56 -22.52
C LEU A 155 5.44 -14.31 -21.97
N TYR A 156 5.67 -13.11 -21.43
CA TYR A 156 6.92 -12.80 -20.74
C TYR A 156 6.73 -12.99 -19.24
N CYS A 157 7.60 -13.80 -18.64
CA CYS A 157 7.58 -14.01 -17.21
C CYS A 157 8.25 -12.87 -16.46
N LEU A 158 7.54 -12.37 -15.45
CA LEU A 158 7.98 -11.26 -14.63
C LEU A 158 8.21 -11.71 -13.19
N ALA A 159 9.27 -11.17 -12.59
CA ALA A 159 9.45 -11.10 -11.15
C ALA A 159 8.55 -9.98 -10.60
N LEU A 160 7.94 -10.21 -9.45
CA LEU A 160 7.02 -9.30 -8.80
C LEU A 160 7.25 -9.29 -7.28
N HIS A 161 7.69 -8.15 -6.76
CA HIS A 161 7.87 -7.92 -5.34
C HIS A 161 6.86 -6.89 -4.85
N VAL A 162 6.07 -7.23 -3.83
CA VAL A 162 5.05 -6.34 -3.23
C VAL A 162 5.38 -6.11 -1.76
N GLU A 163 5.68 -4.87 -1.40
CA GLU A 163 6.11 -4.46 -0.06
C GLU A 163 5.06 -3.53 0.55
N LEU A 164 4.08 -4.10 1.25
CA LEU A 164 3.01 -3.30 1.84
C LEU A 164 3.51 -2.32 2.90
N ARG A 165 4.59 -2.68 3.61
CA ARG A 165 5.24 -1.81 4.59
C ARG A 165 5.72 -0.52 3.95
N GLU A 166 6.29 -0.61 2.74
CA GLU A 166 6.81 0.52 1.97
C GLU A 166 5.86 1.02 0.87
N TRP A 167 4.64 0.47 0.80
CA TRP A 167 3.63 0.84 -0.22
C TRP A 167 4.14 0.64 -1.66
N LYS A 168 5.06 -0.30 -1.86
CA LYS A 168 5.83 -0.43 -3.08
C LYS A 168 5.49 -1.72 -3.84
N VAL A 169 5.45 -1.62 -5.15
CA VAL A 169 5.48 -2.78 -6.04
C VAL A 169 6.61 -2.63 -7.05
N ARG A 170 7.35 -3.71 -7.29
CA ARG A 170 8.43 -3.75 -8.28
C ARG A 170 8.26 -4.92 -9.22
N PHE A 171 8.21 -4.61 -10.51
CA PHE A 171 8.25 -5.58 -11.59
C PHE A 171 9.69 -5.70 -12.12
N GLY A 172 10.08 -6.90 -12.51
CA GLY A 172 11.36 -7.18 -13.15
C GLY A 172 11.25 -8.34 -14.13
N ARG A 173 12.28 -8.59 -14.93
CA ARG A 173 12.33 -9.80 -15.77
C ARG A 173 12.62 -11.01 -14.88
N ALA A 174 11.94 -12.12 -15.14
CA ALA A 174 12.23 -13.40 -14.50
C ALA A 174 12.83 -14.38 -15.52
N GLU A 175 13.91 -15.04 -15.14
CA GLU A 175 14.57 -16.10 -15.94
C GLU A 175 14.16 -17.52 -15.50
N GLY A 176 13.20 -17.63 -14.57
CA GLY A 176 12.75 -18.88 -13.97
C GLY A 176 11.26 -18.86 -13.58
N GLU A 177 10.95 -19.09 -12.30
CA GLU A 177 9.56 -19.07 -11.81
C GLU A 177 8.91 -17.69 -12.02
N CYS A 178 7.73 -17.70 -12.63
CA CYS A 178 6.99 -16.50 -12.96
C CYS A 178 6.13 -16.09 -11.75
N GLN A 179 6.15 -14.82 -11.37
CA GLN A 179 5.26 -14.27 -10.33
C GLN A 179 4.16 -13.40 -10.94
N ALA A 180 4.43 -12.83 -12.11
CA ALA A 180 3.47 -12.16 -12.96
C ALA A 180 3.75 -12.45 -14.43
N LEU A 181 2.81 -12.07 -15.29
CA LEU A 181 2.92 -12.20 -16.75
C LEU A 181 2.69 -10.87 -17.43
N GLU A 182 3.44 -10.66 -18.50
CA GLU A 182 3.16 -9.67 -19.52
C GLU A 182 2.71 -10.38 -20.81
N GLY A 183 1.59 -9.91 -21.36
CA GLY A 183 0.89 -10.54 -22.48
C GLY A 183 -0.52 -11.02 -22.12
N ALA A 184 -1.31 -11.35 -23.14
CA ALA A 184 -2.68 -11.83 -22.97
C ALA A 184 -2.69 -13.32 -22.59
N ALA A 185 -3.29 -13.66 -21.45
CA ALA A 185 -3.35 -15.02 -20.93
C ALA A 185 -4.74 -15.34 -20.36
N VAL A 186 -5.16 -16.61 -20.51
CA VAL A 186 -6.23 -17.19 -19.70
C VAL A 186 -5.61 -17.64 -18.38
N LEU A 187 -6.22 -17.23 -17.25
CA LEU A 187 -5.78 -17.63 -15.91
C LEU A 187 -6.79 -18.61 -15.32
N LEU A 188 -6.33 -19.77 -14.85
CA LEU A 188 -7.15 -20.76 -14.17
C LEU A 188 -6.73 -20.89 -12.70
N LEU A 189 -7.72 -20.77 -11.81
CA LEU A 189 -7.56 -20.89 -10.36
C LEU A 189 -8.60 -21.87 -9.80
N ARG A 190 -8.39 -22.31 -8.56
CA ARG A 190 -9.49 -22.91 -7.79
C ARG A 190 -10.43 -21.80 -7.36
N THR A 191 -11.74 -22.04 -7.41
CA THR A 191 -12.75 -21.05 -7.02
C THR A 191 -12.53 -20.56 -5.60
N ARG A 192 -12.18 -21.46 -4.66
CA ARG A 192 -11.85 -21.09 -3.28
C ARG A 192 -10.66 -20.12 -3.17
N ASP A 193 -9.68 -20.26 -4.06
CA ASP A 193 -8.47 -19.44 -4.03
C ASP A 193 -8.84 -18.04 -4.57
N LEU A 194 -9.60 -17.95 -5.68
CA LEU A 194 -10.13 -16.68 -6.19
C LEU A 194 -11.00 -15.97 -5.14
N LEU A 195 -11.95 -16.67 -4.51
CA LEU A 195 -12.87 -16.08 -3.53
C LEU A 195 -12.19 -15.71 -2.20
N ALA A 196 -10.97 -16.19 -1.94
CA ALA A 196 -10.18 -15.78 -0.79
C ALA A 196 -9.39 -14.47 -1.03
N LEU A 197 -9.41 -13.95 -2.26
CA LEU A 197 -8.81 -12.66 -2.58
C LEU A 197 -9.76 -11.51 -2.18
N PRO A 198 -9.26 -10.46 -1.51
CA PRO A 198 -10.05 -9.27 -1.19
C PRO A 198 -10.63 -8.58 -2.43
N PHE A 199 -9.90 -8.61 -3.55
CA PHE A 199 -10.29 -7.95 -4.80
C PHE A 199 -10.24 -8.95 -5.97
N PRO A 200 -11.18 -9.92 -6.07
CA PRO A 200 -11.07 -11.05 -6.99
C PRO A 200 -11.32 -10.68 -8.46
N LEU A 201 -12.05 -9.58 -8.73
CA LEU A 201 -12.46 -9.15 -10.07
C LEU A 201 -12.14 -7.68 -10.38
N VAL A 202 -11.28 -7.03 -9.58
CA VAL A 202 -10.81 -5.65 -9.83
C VAL A 202 -9.93 -5.63 -11.08
N ARG A 203 -9.95 -4.51 -11.81
CA ARG A 203 -9.20 -4.35 -13.08
C ARG A 203 -7.99 -3.43 -12.89
N PRO A 204 -6.86 -3.63 -13.60
CA PRO A 204 -6.61 -4.71 -14.58
C PRO A 204 -6.47 -6.09 -13.91
N LEU A 205 -7.29 -7.04 -14.35
CA LEU A 205 -7.53 -8.30 -13.65
C LEU A 205 -6.28 -9.17 -13.52
N PRO A 206 -5.47 -9.43 -14.57
CA PRO A 206 -4.25 -10.22 -14.40
C PRO A 206 -3.31 -9.58 -13.36
N THR A 207 -3.09 -8.27 -13.44
CA THR A 207 -2.24 -7.53 -12.50
C THR A 207 -2.75 -7.64 -11.07
N ALA A 208 -4.06 -7.49 -10.87
CA ALA A 208 -4.68 -7.64 -9.55
C ALA A 208 -4.52 -9.05 -8.96
N ILE A 209 -4.69 -10.09 -9.79
CA ILE A 209 -4.48 -11.47 -9.37
C ILE A 209 -3.01 -11.69 -9.01
N PHE A 210 -2.05 -11.27 -9.84
CA PHE A 210 -0.62 -11.50 -9.59
C PHE A 210 -0.13 -10.77 -8.33
N MET A 211 -0.54 -9.53 -8.09
CA MET A 211 -0.15 -8.80 -6.88
C MET A 211 -0.70 -9.44 -5.61
N GLN A 212 -1.96 -9.87 -5.62
CA GLN A 212 -2.56 -10.53 -4.46
C GLN A 212 -2.03 -11.95 -4.24
N ALA A 213 -1.63 -12.64 -5.33
CA ALA A 213 -0.96 -13.94 -5.31
C ALA A 213 0.46 -13.82 -4.74
N ALA A 214 1.25 -12.83 -5.17
CA ALA A 214 2.60 -12.57 -4.67
C ALA A 214 2.61 -12.31 -3.16
N LEU A 215 1.65 -11.52 -2.66
CA LEU A 215 1.48 -11.28 -1.22
C LEU A 215 1.17 -12.54 -0.39
N ARG A 216 0.72 -13.62 -1.04
CA ARG A 216 0.39 -14.90 -0.40
C ARG A 216 1.42 -15.99 -0.68
N GLY A 217 2.53 -15.65 -1.34
CA GLY A 217 3.56 -16.62 -1.75
C GLY A 217 3.06 -17.64 -2.78
N TRP A 218 2.01 -17.33 -3.54
CA TRP A 218 1.48 -18.25 -4.54
C TRP A 218 2.38 -18.34 -5.76
N ARG A 219 2.56 -19.57 -6.27
CA ARG A 219 3.24 -19.82 -7.53
C ARG A 219 2.27 -19.81 -8.71
N LEU A 220 2.79 -19.31 -9.82
CA LEU A 220 2.15 -19.32 -11.13
C LEU A 220 2.88 -20.30 -12.05
N ARG A 221 2.11 -21.14 -12.74
CA ARG A 221 2.63 -22.07 -13.75
C ARG A 221 2.11 -21.72 -15.13
N VAL A 222 3.02 -21.55 -16.09
CA VAL A 222 2.67 -21.32 -17.49
C VAL A 222 2.62 -22.66 -18.22
N LEU A 223 1.49 -22.95 -18.87
CA LEU A 223 1.31 -24.11 -19.72
C LEU A 223 1.82 -23.78 -21.14
N PRO A 224 2.63 -24.65 -21.79
CA PRO A 224 3.09 -24.45 -23.16
C PRO A 224 1.97 -24.75 -24.17
N ALA A 225 0.88 -24.00 -24.08
CA ALA A 225 -0.27 -24.07 -24.95
C ALA A 225 -0.90 -22.68 -25.05
N ALA A 226 -1.57 -22.43 -26.17
CA ALA A 226 -2.25 -21.17 -26.42
C ALA A 226 -3.71 -21.39 -26.80
N PHE A 227 -4.58 -20.52 -26.31
CA PHE A 227 -5.93 -20.37 -26.85
C PHE A 227 -5.88 -19.57 -28.16
N PRO A 228 -6.71 -19.92 -29.16
CA PRO A 228 -6.81 -19.10 -30.36
C PRO A 228 -7.36 -17.70 -30.03
N VAL A 229 -7.00 -16.71 -30.85
CA VAL A 229 -7.46 -15.32 -30.72
C VAL A 229 -8.31 -14.95 -31.92
N ALA A 230 -9.36 -14.16 -31.69
CA ALA A 230 -10.20 -13.59 -32.73
C ALA A 230 -9.36 -12.70 -33.65
N ARG A 231 -9.57 -12.81 -34.96
CA ARG A 231 -9.08 -11.78 -35.90
C ARG A 231 -9.96 -10.55 -35.74
N ARG A 232 -9.34 -9.43 -35.37
CA ARG A 232 -10.00 -8.13 -35.25
C ARG A 232 -9.21 -7.07 -36.02
N PRO A 233 -9.89 -6.09 -36.63
CA PRO A 233 -9.20 -4.92 -37.13
C PRO A 233 -8.51 -4.19 -35.96
N PRO A 234 -7.40 -3.48 -36.22
CA PRO A 234 -6.79 -2.64 -35.20
C PRO A 234 -7.76 -1.54 -34.78
N MET A 235 -7.79 -1.23 -33.48
CA MET A 235 -8.59 -0.12 -32.97
C MET A 235 -8.21 1.19 -33.67
N SER A 236 -9.21 2.03 -33.90
CA SER A 236 -8.99 3.40 -34.37
C SER A 236 -8.07 4.17 -33.39
N PRO A 237 -7.37 5.23 -33.83
CA PRO A 237 -6.56 6.06 -32.93
C PRO A 237 -7.35 6.59 -31.73
N HIS A 238 -8.59 7.03 -31.94
CA HIS A 238 -9.48 7.49 -30.88
C HIS A 238 -9.87 6.36 -29.91
N GLY A 239 -10.21 5.18 -30.43
CA GLY A 239 -10.53 4.00 -29.61
C GLY A 239 -9.33 3.56 -28.76
N ARG A 240 -8.13 3.60 -29.33
CA ARG A 240 -6.88 3.31 -28.61
C ARG A 240 -6.64 4.31 -27.48
N TRP A 241 -6.74 5.61 -27.75
CA TRP A 241 -6.62 6.65 -26.72
C TRP A 241 -7.62 6.43 -25.57
N LYS A 242 -8.88 6.10 -25.89
CA LYS A 242 -9.91 5.82 -24.89
C LYS A 242 -9.56 4.59 -24.04
N ALA A 243 -9.10 3.50 -24.69
CA ALA A 243 -8.68 2.29 -23.99
C ALA A 243 -7.47 2.54 -23.07
N GLU A 244 -6.46 3.27 -23.53
CA GLU A 244 -5.27 3.63 -22.75
C GLU A 244 -5.61 4.53 -21.57
N SER A 245 -6.47 5.54 -21.76
CA SER A 245 -6.95 6.40 -20.68
C SER A 245 -7.71 5.61 -19.61
N LEU A 246 -8.59 4.69 -20.01
CA LEU A 246 -9.32 3.83 -19.09
C LEU A 246 -8.39 2.84 -18.37
N ALA A 247 -7.40 2.29 -19.06
CA ALA A 247 -6.41 1.40 -18.48
C ALA A 247 -5.59 2.11 -17.39
N GLU A 248 -5.18 3.37 -17.62
CA GLU A 248 -4.48 4.17 -16.63
C GLU A 248 -5.34 4.49 -15.40
N THR A 249 -6.61 4.89 -15.62
CA THR A 249 -7.56 5.11 -14.51
C THR A 249 -7.77 3.85 -13.69
N ARG A 250 -7.98 2.69 -14.33
CA ARG A 250 -8.16 1.40 -13.63
C ARG A 250 -6.90 0.98 -12.89
N ARG A 251 -5.72 1.17 -13.49
CA ARG A 251 -4.45 0.89 -12.81
C ARG A 251 -4.31 1.75 -11.56
N ARG A 252 -4.65 3.04 -11.62
CA ARG A 252 -4.66 3.92 -10.45
C ARG A 252 -5.61 3.42 -9.35
N HIS A 253 -6.83 3.02 -9.69
CA HIS A 253 -7.78 2.44 -8.71
C HIS A 253 -7.25 1.15 -8.10
N LEU A 254 -6.70 0.23 -8.90
CA LEU A 254 -6.07 -1.00 -8.40
C LEU A 254 -4.96 -0.69 -7.37
N MET A 255 -4.09 0.27 -7.66
CA MET A 255 -3.00 0.64 -6.75
C MET A 255 -3.56 1.26 -5.46
N GLN A 256 -4.63 2.05 -5.54
CA GLN A 256 -5.32 2.58 -4.36
C GLN A 256 -5.92 1.47 -3.51
N ASP A 257 -6.65 0.52 -4.11
CA ASP A 257 -7.29 -0.61 -3.42
C ASP A 257 -6.26 -1.50 -2.71
N LEU A 258 -5.11 -1.75 -3.34
CA LEU A 258 -4.02 -2.55 -2.76
C LEU A 258 -3.14 -1.74 -1.78
N GLY A 259 -3.33 -0.43 -1.68
CA GLY A 259 -2.49 0.45 -0.88
C GLY A 259 -1.06 0.53 -1.38
N ILE A 260 -0.87 0.62 -2.70
CA ILE A 260 0.41 0.86 -3.37
C ILE A 260 0.49 2.32 -3.78
N LYS A 261 1.64 2.94 -3.49
CA LYS A 261 1.91 4.36 -3.77
C LYS A 261 3.11 4.56 -4.69
N TRP A 262 3.94 3.53 -4.84
CA TRP A 262 5.12 3.55 -5.71
C TRP A 262 5.21 2.25 -6.50
N GLU A 263 5.17 2.36 -7.82
CA GLU A 263 5.32 1.25 -8.75
C GLU A 263 6.59 1.44 -9.57
N VAL A 264 7.42 0.40 -9.62
CA VAL A 264 8.61 0.34 -10.47
C VAL A 264 8.36 -0.69 -11.57
N LEU A 265 8.38 -0.24 -12.82
CA LEU A 265 8.15 -1.07 -14.00
C LEU A 265 9.41 -1.86 -14.39
N VAL A 266 9.25 -2.81 -15.30
CA VAL A 266 10.33 -3.70 -15.79
C VAL A 266 11.49 -2.91 -16.41
N ASP A 267 11.22 -1.75 -17.01
CA ASP A 267 12.22 -0.86 -17.61
C ASP A 267 12.80 0.18 -16.63
N GLY A 268 12.46 0.08 -15.35
CA GLY A 268 12.91 1.00 -14.30
C GLY A 268 12.13 2.30 -14.22
N ARG A 269 11.15 2.56 -15.10
CA ARG A 269 10.27 3.72 -14.96
C ARG A 269 9.44 3.61 -13.69
N GLU A 270 9.26 4.74 -13.03
CA GLU A 270 8.48 4.82 -11.80
C GLU A 270 7.11 5.45 -12.05
N ARG A 271 6.10 4.94 -11.36
CA ARG A 271 4.76 5.52 -11.31
C ARG A 271 4.36 5.78 -9.86
N TRP A 272 3.73 6.91 -9.63
CA TRP A 272 3.38 7.41 -8.30
C TRP A 272 1.87 7.53 -8.15
N TYR A 273 1.36 6.98 -7.05
CA TYR A 273 -0.08 6.93 -6.70
C TYR A 273 -0.37 7.58 -5.34
N GLY A 274 0.58 8.36 -4.83
CA GLY A 274 0.52 9.04 -3.54
C GLY A 274 0.22 10.54 -3.63
N CYS A 275 0.61 11.28 -2.59
CA CYS A 275 0.44 12.73 -2.53
C CYS A 275 1.43 13.47 -3.46
N THR A 276 1.04 14.70 -3.81
CA THR A 276 1.83 15.65 -4.61
C THR A 276 1.85 17.02 -3.93
N LYS A 277 2.43 18.04 -4.57
CA LYS A 277 2.42 19.42 -4.07
C LYS A 277 1.00 20.00 -4.04
N ASP A 278 0.10 19.52 -4.90
CA ASP A 278 -1.27 20.02 -5.04
C ASP A 278 -2.31 19.26 -4.20
N THR A 279 -1.90 18.21 -3.50
CA THR A 279 -2.81 17.37 -2.69
C THR A 279 -2.43 17.40 -1.21
N ALA A 280 -3.36 17.05 -0.34
CA ALA A 280 -3.03 16.73 1.05
C ALA A 280 -2.01 15.58 1.15
N ARG A 281 -1.26 15.55 2.27
CA ARG A 281 -0.37 14.44 2.60
C ARG A 281 -1.17 13.16 2.86
N CYS A 282 -0.51 12.00 2.78
CA CYS A 282 -1.20 10.70 2.82
C CYS A 282 -1.78 10.28 4.17
N PHE A 283 -1.46 10.99 5.27
CA PHE A 283 -1.93 10.69 6.61
C PHE A 283 -2.42 11.96 7.30
N GLY A 284 -3.42 11.82 8.18
CA GLY A 284 -4.03 12.94 8.89
C GLY A 284 -3.13 13.58 9.95
N THR A 285 -3.75 14.25 10.91
CA THR A 285 -3.05 14.78 12.09
C THR A 285 -2.43 13.64 12.90
N VAL A 286 -1.19 13.84 13.34
CA VAL A 286 -0.47 12.86 14.16
C VAL A 286 -0.90 13.04 15.61
N HIS A 287 -1.26 11.95 16.28
CA HIS A 287 -1.65 11.95 17.68
C HIS A 287 -0.67 11.10 18.49
N ALA A 288 -0.31 11.56 19.68
CA ALA A 288 0.61 10.86 20.59
C ALA A 288 1.90 10.36 19.89
N ARG A 289 2.45 11.18 18.97
CA ARG A 289 3.65 10.90 18.16
C ARG A 289 3.54 9.64 17.29
N THR A 290 2.33 9.15 17.02
CA THR A 290 2.11 7.91 16.29
C THR A 290 1.23 8.15 15.06
N PRO A 291 1.82 8.25 13.86
CA PRO A 291 1.05 8.34 12.62
C PRO A 291 0.21 7.10 12.35
N GLN A 292 -0.93 7.27 11.68
CA GLN A 292 -1.89 6.19 11.39
C GLN A 292 -1.26 5.01 10.64
N TYR A 293 -0.29 5.27 9.74
CA TYR A 293 0.36 4.20 8.98
C TYR A 293 1.11 3.20 9.86
N LEU A 294 1.68 3.66 10.99
CA LEU A 294 2.33 2.77 11.94
C LEU A 294 1.32 1.79 12.51
N LEU A 295 0.13 2.25 12.90
CA LEU A 295 -0.94 1.39 13.40
C LEU A 295 -1.38 0.36 12.35
N ALA A 296 -1.41 0.76 11.07
CA ALA A 296 -1.68 -0.12 9.93
C ALA A 296 -0.55 -1.12 9.59
N GLY A 297 0.55 -1.14 10.36
CA GLY A 297 1.69 -2.03 10.12
C GLY A 297 2.55 -1.60 8.93
N ARG A 298 2.45 -0.34 8.53
CA ARG A 298 3.19 0.23 7.41
C ARG A 298 4.16 1.30 7.89
N TRP A 299 5.08 1.68 7.03
CA TRP A 299 5.99 2.80 7.20
C TRP A 299 5.48 4.04 6.48
N THR A 300 6.27 5.10 6.48
CA THR A 300 5.88 6.37 5.86
C THR A 300 5.66 6.15 4.36
N PRO A 301 4.53 6.64 3.80
CA PRO A 301 4.31 6.61 2.36
C PRO A 301 5.51 7.15 1.57
N PRO A 302 6.00 6.46 0.53
CA PRO A 302 7.22 6.85 -0.17
C PRO A 302 7.08 8.21 -0.88
N CYS A 303 5.86 8.57 -1.32
CA CYS A 303 5.56 9.90 -1.83
C CYS A 303 5.73 11.00 -0.77
N CYS A 304 5.43 10.71 0.50
CA CYS A 304 5.64 11.64 1.60
C CYS A 304 7.13 11.78 1.91
N LEU A 305 7.89 10.67 1.97
CA LEU A 305 9.35 10.72 2.12
C LEU A 305 9.99 11.52 0.99
N ARG A 306 9.58 11.32 -0.26
CA ARG A 306 10.06 12.11 -1.40
C ARG A 306 9.83 13.62 -1.19
N ALA A 307 8.63 14.02 -0.77
CA ALA A 307 8.30 15.42 -0.49
C ALA A 307 9.08 15.98 0.72
N LEU A 308 9.34 15.19 1.76
CA LEU A 308 10.19 15.58 2.88
C LEU A 308 11.63 15.79 2.44
N ARG A 309 12.21 14.88 1.63
CA ARG A 309 13.56 15.06 1.07
C ARG A 309 13.67 16.31 0.20
N GLU A 310 12.65 16.59 -0.61
CA GLU A 310 12.58 17.80 -1.44
C GLU A 310 12.51 19.07 -0.58
N THR A 311 11.64 19.09 0.42
CA THR A 311 11.49 20.22 1.35
C THR A 311 12.77 20.44 2.16
N ALA A 312 13.40 19.38 2.67
CA ALA A 312 14.65 19.46 3.43
C ALA A 312 15.79 20.05 2.59
N ARG A 313 15.94 19.58 1.33
CA ARG A 313 16.94 20.11 0.41
C ARG A 313 16.70 21.59 0.12
N HIS A 314 15.45 21.96 -0.15
CA HIS A 314 15.06 23.34 -0.41
C HIS A 314 15.39 24.25 0.77
N VAL A 315 14.93 23.89 1.96
CA VAL A 315 15.13 24.66 3.19
C VAL A 315 16.62 24.81 3.48
N ALA A 316 17.41 23.73 3.42
CA ALA A 316 18.85 23.80 3.60
C ALA A 316 19.51 24.81 2.64
N ALA A 317 19.20 24.72 1.34
CA ALA A 317 19.75 25.64 0.34
C ALA A 317 19.37 27.10 0.61
N VAL A 318 18.13 27.36 1.03
CA VAL A 318 17.67 28.71 1.40
C VAL A 318 18.42 29.24 2.63
N LEU A 319 18.61 28.41 3.66
CA LEU A 319 19.34 28.79 4.87
C LEU A 319 20.81 29.08 4.57
N GLU A 320 21.46 28.23 3.77
CA GLU A 320 22.86 28.43 3.33
C GLU A 320 23.04 29.71 2.52
N ALA A 321 22.17 29.95 1.54
CA ALA A 321 22.20 31.16 0.72
C ALA A 321 21.98 32.45 1.53
N ALA A 322 21.21 32.37 2.62
CA ALA A 322 20.98 33.48 3.54
C ALA A 322 22.07 33.62 4.61
N GLY A 323 23.05 32.70 4.69
CA GLY A 323 24.07 32.69 5.74
C GLY A 323 23.52 32.39 7.13
N VAL A 324 22.44 31.60 7.20
CA VAL A 324 21.86 31.08 8.45
C VAL A 324 22.57 29.79 8.83
N ARG A 325 23.21 29.78 10.01
CA ARG A 325 23.86 28.58 10.53
C ARG A 325 22.80 27.60 11.01
N TYR A 326 22.78 26.42 10.40
CA TYR A 326 21.87 25.33 10.73
C TYR A 326 22.61 24.01 10.94
N TRP A 327 21.94 23.02 11.54
CA TRP A 327 22.40 21.64 11.65
C TRP A 327 21.21 20.67 11.65
N LEU A 328 21.43 19.43 11.23
CA LEU A 328 20.47 18.33 11.40
C LEU A 328 20.25 18.09 12.90
N GLU A 329 18.98 17.95 13.29
CA GLU A 329 18.58 17.76 14.68
C GLU A 329 17.71 16.49 14.83
N GLY A 330 17.56 16.02 16.07
CA GLY A 330 16.57 14.99 16.41
C GLY A 330 16.61 13.73 15.52
N GLY A 331 15.43 13.32 15.05
CA GLY A 331 15.26 12.12 14.20
C GLY A 331 15.96 12.24 12.85
N SER A 332 16.13 13.46 12.33
CA SER A 332 16.82 13.71 11.06
C SER A 332 18.32 13.47 11.16
N LEU A 333 18.96 13.93 12.23
CA LEU A 333 20.36 13.62 12.50
C LEU A 333 20.57 12.12 12.74
N LEU A 334 19.64 11.48 13.47
CA LEU A 334 19.69 10.04 13.72
C LEU A 334 19.57 9.23 12.42
N GLY A 335 18.66 9.62 11.53
CA GLY A 335 18.53 9.03 10.19
C GLY A 335 19.79 9.20 9.35
N ALA A 336 20.35 10.41 9.32
CA ALA A 336 21.59 10.70 8.61
C ALA A 336 22.75 9.81 9.09
N ALA A 337 22.94 9.71 10.42
CA ALA A 337 24.00 8.89 11.01
C ALA A 337 23.81 7.38 10.78
N ARG A 338 22.55 6.90 10.73
CA ARG A 338 22.23 5.48 10.60
C ARG A 338 22.25 5.00 9.14
N LEU A 339 21.66 5.76 8.22
CA LEU A 339 21.40 5.31 6.86
C LEU A 339 21.54 6.40 5.78
N GLY A 340 22.00 7.61 6.15
CA GLY A 340 22.18 8.72 5.21
C GLY A 340 20.88 9.29 4.63
N ASP A 341 19.73 9.02 5.26
CA ASP A 341 18.40 9.44 4.79
C ASP A 341 17.43 9.56 5.98
N ILE A 342 16.21 10.00 5.71
CA ILE A 342 15.11 10.05 6.68
C ILE A 342 14.80 8.62 7.18
N ILE A 343 14.58 8.47 8.49
CA ILE A 343 14.15 7.19 9.06
C ILE A 343 12.85 6.74 8.37
N PRO A 344 12.72 5.51 7.85
CA PRO A 344 11.62 5.14 6.94
C PRO A 344 10.20 5.28 7.52
N TRP A 345 10.07 5.37 8.83
CA TRP A 345 8.80 5.58 9.54
C TRP A 345 8.60 6.99 10.10
N ASP A 346 9.55 7.90 9.89
CA ASP A 346 9.44 9.29 10.30
C ASP A 346 8.55 10.11 9.34
N TYR A 347 8.01 11.22 9.83
CA TYR A 347 6.99 11.99 9.10
C TYR A 347 7.32 13.48 8.90
N ASP A 348 8.42 13.95 9.45
CA ASP A 348 8.93 15.31 9.37
C ASP A 348 10.47 15.30 9.29
N VAL A 349 11.05 16.50 9.23
CA VAL A 349 12.50 16.72 9.28
C VAL A 349 12.77 17.84 10.28
N ASP A 350 13.79 17.69 11.11
CA ASP A 350 14.17 18.66 12.14
C ASP A 350 15.55 19.25 11.85
N LEU A 351 15.63 20.58 11.84
CA LEU A 351 16.89 21.32 11.79
C LEU A 351 16.99 22.27 12.98
N GLY A 352 18.14 22.33 13.64
CA GLY A 352 18.45 23.41 14.57
C GLY A 352 19.04 24.60 13.83
N ILE A 353 18.75 25.82 14.28
CA ILE A 353 19.30 27.06 13.74
C ILE A 353 19.78 27.98 14.86
N TYR A 354 20.76 28.84 14.58
CA TYR A 354 21.10 29.94 15.49
C TYR A 354 20.00 31.01 15.47
N ARG A 355 19.42 31.34 16.63
CA ARG A 355 18.34 32.33 16.76
C ARG A 355 18.73 33.72 16.25
N GLU A 356 19.97 34.13 16.50
CA GLU A 356 20.51 35.41 16.03
C GLU A 356 20.61 35.50 14.50
N ASP A 357 20.57 34.37 13.78
CA ASP A 357 20.64 34.34 12.32
C ASP A 357 19.26 34.43 11.65
N VAL A 358 18.16 34.30 12.41
CA VAL A 358 16.78 34.29 11.86
C VAL A 358 16.50 35.49 10.95
N GLY A 359 16.96 36.68 11.34
CA GLY A 359 16.76 37.92 10.56
C GLY A 359 17.52 37.97 9.23
N LYS A 360 18.48 37.07 8.99
CA LYS A 360 19.23 37.01 7.72
C LYS A 360 18.42 36.42 6.58
N CYS A 361 17.47 35.53 6.89
CA CYS A 361 16.58 34.92 5.90
C CYS A 361 15.27 35.71 5.81
N ARG A 362 15.00 36.29 4.63
CA ARG A 362 13.77 37.05 4.38
C ARG A 362 12.49 36.25 4.67
N TRP A 363 12.50 34.94 4.41
CA TRP A 363 11.33 34.09 4.59
C TRP A 363 11.06 33.81 6.07
N LEU A 364 12.11 33.58 6.86
CA LEU A 364 11.97 33.46 8.32
C LEU A 364 11.49 34.78 8.94
N ALA A 365 12.08 35.91 8.52
CA ALA A 365 11.68 37.23 9.00
C ALA A 365 10.20 37.54 8.68
N ALA A 366 9.73 37.19 7.47
CA ALA A 366 8.33 37.36 7.09
C ALA A 366 7.40 36.39 7.84
N ALA A 367 7.80 35.11 7.98
CA ALA A 367 7.04 34.08 8.68
C ALA A 367 6.80 34.40 10.16
N ALA A 368 7.65 35.22 10.77
CA ALA A 368 7.47 35.70 12.14
C ALA A 368 6.22 36.58 12.32
N ALA A 369 5.76 37.24 11.25
CA ALA A 369 4.56 38.08 11.27
C ALA A 369 3.31 37.34 10.76
N ALA A 370 3.44 36.59 9.65
CA ALA A 370 2.35 35.82 9.07
C ALA A 370 2.88 34.70 8.17
N PRO A 371 2.12 33.62 7.94
CA PRO A 371 2.48 32.58 6.99
C PRO A 371 2.76 33.14 5.59
N VAL A 372 3.92 32.81 5.02
CA VAL A 372 4.40 33.31 3.72
C VAL A 372 4.75 32.16 2.79
N GLU A 373 4.35 32.25 1.53
CA GLU A 373 4.74 31.29 0.50
C GLU A 373 5.93 31.84 -0.27
N ASP A 374 6.95 31.02 -0.47
CA ASP A 374 8.09 31.41 -1.28
C ASP A 374 7.83 31.24 -2.78
N THR A 375 8.83 31.60 -3.59
CA THR A 375 8.74 31.57 -5.05
C THR A 375 8.59 30.16 -5.63
N GLU A 376 8.88 29.12 -4.86
CA GLU A 376 8.75 27.73 -5.29
C GLU A 376 7.49 27.06 -4.71
N GLY A 377 6.68 27.79 -3.95
CA GLY A 377 5.41 27.31 -3.39
C GLY A 377 5.54 26.59 -2.04
N PHE A 378 6.67 26.72 -1.35
CA PHE A 378 6.80 26.22 0.03
C PHE A 378 6.23 27.25 1.01
N LEU A 379 5.50 26.79 2.01
CA LEU A 379 4.82 27.65 2.98
C LEU A 379 5.63 27.71 4.28
N TRP A 380 6.14 28.89 4.60
CA TRP A 380 6.88 29.19 5.82
C TRP A 380 5.94 29.82 6.85
N GLU A 381 5.89 29.27 8.06
CA GLU A 381 5.08 29.81 9.15
C GLU A 381 5.82 29.70 10.48
N LYS A 382 5.53 30.62 11.41
CA LYS A 382 5.93 30.48 12.81
C LYS A 382 4.91 29.63 13.55
N ALA A 383 5.35 28.60 14.25
CA ALA A 383 4.46 27.69 14.95
C ALA A 383 3.75 28.41 16.12
N ALA A 384 2.46 28.15 16.31
CA ALA A 384 1.70 28.71 17.42
C ALA A 384 1.99 28.02 18.76
N GLU A 385 2.41 26.75 18.69
CA GLU A 385 2.62 25.85 19.84
C GLU A 385 4.03 25.94 20.46
N GLY A 386 4.94 26.68 19.85
CA GLY A 386 6.31 26.88 20.35
C GLY A 386 7.07 27.94 19.56
N ASP A 387 8.23 28.36 20.07
CA ASP A 387 9.04 29.40 19.42
C ASP A 387 9.93 28.81 18.31
N PHE A 388 9.32 28.14 17.32
CA PHE A 388 10.00 27.52 16.18
C PHE A 388 9.30 27.85 14.85
N TYR A 389 9.98 27.61 13.74
CA TYR A 389 9.42 27.81 12.39
C TYR A 389 9.13 26.47 11.74
N ARG A 390 8.10 26.42 10.90
CA ARG A 390 7.69 25.25 10.14
C ARG A 390 7.63 25.61 8.66
N VAL A 391 8.29 24.80 7.83
CA VAL A 391 8.26 24.96 6.38
C VAL A 391 7.54 23.77 5.77
N HIS A 392 6.35 24.01 5.24
CA HIS A 392 5.54 23.00 4.60
C HIS A 392 5.89 22.83 3.12
N TYR A 393 5.74 21.60 2.63
CA TYR A 393 5.91 21.25 1.22
C TYR A 393 5.01 22.10 0.31
N SER A 394 3.78 22.40 0.73
CA SER A 394 2.93 23.42 0.13
C SER A 394 1.77 23.82 1.07
N ARG A 395 0.93 24.76 0.65
CA ARG A 395 -0.34 25.07 1.34
C ARG A 395 -1.26 23.85 1.48
N SER A 396 -1.36 23.07 0.42
CA SER A 396 -2.21 21.86 0.38
C SER A 396 -1.54 20.69 1.10
N ASN A 397 -0.21 20.59 1.05
CA ASN A 397 0.54 19.47 1.59
C ASN A 397 1.38 19.87 2.81
N ARG A 398 0.87 19.53 4.00
CA ARG A 398 1.46 19.89 5.30
C ARG A 398 2.57 18.95 5.79
N LEU A 399 3.22 18.19 4.92
CA LEU A 399 4.55 17.61 5.24
C LEU A 399 5.53 18.76 5.46
N HIS A 400 6.47 18.64 6.39
CA HIS A 400 7.24 19.81 6.80
C HIS A 400 8.66 19.50 7.29
N VAL A 401 9.44 20.58 7.30
CA VAL A 401 10.70 20.72 8.03
C VAL A 401 10.46 21.69 9.18
N ASP A 402 10.76 21.28 10.41
CA ASP A 402 10.75 22.14 11.59
C ASP A 402 12.16 22.73 11.84
N LEU A 403 12.20 24.02 12.14
CA LEU A 403 13.41 24.81 12.36
C LEU A 403 13.42 25.33 13.80
N TRP A 404 14.31 24.79 14.61
CA TRP A 404 14.42 25.02 16.05
C TRP A 404 15.46 26.10 16.36
N PRO A 405 15.08 27.33 16.75
CA PRO A 405 16.03 28.39 17.06
C PRO A 405 16.63 28.22 18.46
N PHE A 406 17.95 28.11 18.53
CA PHE A 406 18.72 28.07 19.77
C PHE A 406 19.60 29.31 19.93
N TYR A 407 19.89 29.68 21.17
CA TYR A 407 20.86 30.71 21.52
C TYR A 407 21.84 30.22 22.57
N VAL A 408 23.00 30.86 22.66
CA VAL A 408 24.06 30.50 23.60
C VAL A 408 23.84 31.17 24.94
N ARG A 409 23.88 30.39 26.02
CA ARG A 409 23.92 30.88 27.40
C ARG A 409 25.01 30.12 28.15
N GLY A 410 26.15 30.78 28.40
CA GLY A 410 27.26 30.18 29.15
C GLY A 410 27.83 28.91 28.51
N ALA A 411 28.06 28.93 27.19
CA ALA A 411 28.53 27.81 26.36
C ALA A 411 27.54 26.63 26.18
N VAL A 412 26.29 26.81 26.58
CA VAL A 412 25.19 25.86 26.36
C VAL A 412 24.22 26.44 25.33
N MET A 413 23.84 25.64 24.35
CA MET A 413 22.75 25.92 23.43
C MET A 413 21.42 25.65 24.14
N THR A 414 20.56 26.67 24.19
CA THR A 414 19.27 26.64 24.89
C THR A 414 18.19 27.36 24.07
N LYS A 415 16.94 27.18 24.48
CA LYS A 415 15.76 27.86 23.95
C LYS A 415 14.75 28.11 25.08
N ASP A 416 13.77 28.97 24.81
CA ASP A 416 12.82 29.43 25.84
C ASP A 416 11.58 28.50 25.97
N THR A 417 11.35 27.60 25.01
CA THR A 417 10.20 26.69 24.98
C THR A 417 10.60 25.26 24.67
N TRP A 418 10.02 24.28 25.37
CA TRP A 418 10.34 22.86 25.26
C TRP A 418 9.05 22.04 25.09
N LEU A 419 9.04 21.05 24.21
CA LEU A 419 7.83 20.29 23.84
C LEU A 419 7.66 18.96 24.59
N GLY A 420 8.47 18.71 25.63
CA GLY A 420 8.38 17.51 26.47
C GLY A 420 8.80 16.21 25.78
N HIS A 421 9.51 16.31 24.65
CA HIS A 421 10.18 15.17 24.02
C HIS A 421 11.49 14.86 24.77
N PRO A 422 11.84 13.59 25.06
CA PRO A 422 13.07 13.25 25.78
C PRO A 422 14.35 13.80 25.17
N GLN A 423 14.38 13.93 23.83
CA GLN A 423 15.52 14.45 23.06
C GLN A 423 15.56 15.98 22.95
N ASP A 424 14.48 16.67 23.34
CA ASP A 424 14.36 18.12 23.30
C ASP A 424 14.99 18.71 24.59
N VAL A 425 16.32 18.71 24.61
CA VAL A 425 17.17 19.12 25.73
C VAL A 425 18.25 20.10 25.30
N GLU A 426 18.77 20.87 26.26
CA GLU A 426 19.96 21.70 26.10
C GLU A 426 21.20 20.85 25.78
N PHE A 427 22.20 21.46 25.12
CA PHE A 427 23.44 20.76 24.79
C PHE A 427 24.64 21.74 24.71
N PRO A 428 25.89 21.26 24.90
CA PRO A 428 27.08 22.10 24.76
C PRO A 428 27.25 22.71 23.37
N GLU A 429 27.56 24.00 23.28
CA GLU A 429 27.83 24.69 22.00
C GLU A 429 29.03 24.10 21.27
N SER A 430 29.97 23.46 21.98
CA SER A 430 31.15 22.83 21.38
C SER A 430 30.80 21.81 20.29
N PHE A 431 29.62 21.19 20.34
CA PHE A 431 29.11 20.32 19.28
C PHE A 431 28.87 21.04 17.94
N LEU A 432 28.76 22.37 17.93
CA LEU A 432 28.53 23.18 16.73
C LEU A 432 29.78 23.94 16.26
N LEU A 433 30.92 23.75 16.93
CA LEU A 433 32.17 24.48 16.70
C LEU A 433 33.34 23.50 16.40
N PRO A 434 33.50 23.05 15.14
CA PRO A 434 32.70 23.39 13.97
C PRO A 434 31.48 22.47 13.79
N ARG A 435 30.51 22.91 12.98
CA ARG A 435 29.55 22.02 12.32
C ARG A 435 30.27 21.30 11.18
N VAL A 436 29.87 20.08 10.87
CA VAL A 436 30.52 19.23 9.85
C VAL A 436 29.54 18.84 8.74
N PRO A 437 29.99 18.68 7.49
CA PRO A 437 29.14 18.18 6.42
C PRO A 437 28.76 16.71 6.65
N MET A 438 27.52 16.35 6.36
CA MET A 438 26.99 14.99 6.50
C MET A 438 26.01 14.68 5.35
N ALA A 439 26.08 13.46 4.80
CA ALA A 439 25.13 13.03 3.78
C ALA A 439 23.75 12.79 4.40
N PHE A 440 22.71 13.36 3.79
CA PHE A 440 21.34 13.20 4.23
C PHE A 440 20.38 13.38 3.05
N ALA A 441 19.44 12.45 2.85
CA ALA A 441 18.32 12.61 1.91
C ALA A 441 18.74 12.95 0.46
N GLY A 442 19.92 12.48 0.05
CA GLY A 442 20.49 12.73 -1.28
C GLY A 442 21.08 14.13 -1.47
N PHE A 443 21.41 14.85 -0.40
CA PHE A 443 22.22 16.07 -0.44
C PHE A 443 23.22 16.09 0.74
N THR A 444 24.13 17.08 0.75
CA THR A 444 25.03 17.30 1.89
C THR A 444 24.42 18.35 2.80
N ALA A 445 24.13 17.98 4.05
CA ALA A 445 23.66 18.89 5.08
C ALA A 445 24.77 19.21 6.09
N MET A 446 24.51 20.14 7.00
CA MET A 446 25.37 20.39 8.16
C MET A 446 24.89 19.58 9.36
N ALA A 447 25.81 19.07 10.17
CA ALA A 447 25.53 18.32 11.39
C ALA A 447 26.41 18.83 12.56
N PRO A 448 26.03 18.56 13.81
CA PRO A 448 26.95 18.72 14.94
C PRO A 448 28.22 17.88 14.71
N ASN A 449 29.38 18.38 15.13
CA ASN A 449 30.56 17.53 15.23
C ASN A 449 30.31 16.40 16.23
N ASN A 450 31.01 15.28 16.05
CA ASN A 450 30.82 14.08 16.87
C ASN A 450 29.33 13.70 17.03
N ALA A 451 28.64 13.54 15.90
CA ALA A 451 27.21 13.26 15.83
C ALA A 451 26.78 12.06 16.70
N ARG A 452 27.65 11.04 16.87
CA ARG A 452 27.39 9.91 17.78
C ARG A 452 27.21 10.38 19.21
N ALA A 453 28.18 11.09 19.78
CA ALA A 453 28.09 11.57 21.15
C ALA A 453 26.91 12.54 21.35
N PHE A 454 26.63 13.38 20.34
CA PHE A 454 25.48 14.26 20.35
C PHE A 454 24.14 13.49 20.39
N LEU A 455 24.01 12.44 19.56
CA LEU A 455 22.83 11.59 19.53
C LEU A 455 22.68 10.77 20.81
N GLU A 456 23.77 10.22 21.36
CA GLU A 456 23.74 9.45 22.60
C GLU A 456 23.39 10.33 23.82
N LEU A 457 23.79 11.61 23.81
CA LEU A 457 23.34 12.59 24.81
C LEU A 457 21.81 12.78 24.77
N LYS A 458 21.21 12.81 23.57
CA LYS A 458 19.77 13.12 23.38
C LYS A 458 18.86 11.90 23.44
N PHE A 459 19.30 10.75 22.92
CA PHE A 459 18.49 9.54 22.76
C PHE A 459 18.94 8.38 23.65
N GLY A 460 20.10 8.50 24.28
CA GLY A 460 20.73 7.44 25.07
C GLY A 460 21.74 6.61 24.29
N PRO A 461 22.58 5.83 25.00
CA PRO A 461 23.62 5.02 24.39
C PRO A 461 23.09 4.01 23.36
N GLY A 462 23.77 3.89 22.22
CA GLY A 462 23.42 2.89 21.19
C GLY A 462 22.19 3.23 20.36
N ALA A 463 21.69 4.47 20.40
CA ALA A 463 20.51 4.89 19.64
C ALA A 463 20.68 4.73 18.11
N ILE A 464 21.91 4.85 17.59
CA ILE A 464 22.18 4.67 16.16
C ILE A 464 21.96 3.20 15.76
N GLU A 465 22.44 2.27 16.58
CA GLU A 465 22.43 0.83 16.33
C GLU A 465 21.07 0.18 16.62
N ASN A 466 20.29 0.74 17.56
CA ASN A 466 19.04 0.16 18.04
C ASN A 466 17.83 1.02 17.62
N PRO A 467 17.23 0.77 16.45
CA PRO A 467 16.09 1.56 15.97
C PRO A 467 14.81 1.27 16.77
N GLU A 468 14.11 2.33 17.14
CA GLU A 468 12.79 2.25 17.78
C GLU A 468 11.75 3.08 17.04
N TYR A 469 10.47 2.73 17.22
CA TYR A 469 9.36 3.57 16.79
C TYR A 469 9.17 4.76 17.74
N PRO A 470 8.56 5.87 17.27
CA PRO A 470 8.43 7.09 18.09
C PRO A 470 7.70 6.91 19.42
N ASN A 471 6.85 5.89 19.55
CA ASN A 471 6.15 5.55 20.78
C ASN A 471 6.06 4.02 20.98
N PRO A 472 7.11 3.40 21.56
CA PRO A 472 7.18 1.95 21.76
C PRO A 472 6.07 1.39 22.68
N ALA A 473 5.49 2.23 23.54
CA ALA A 473 4.37 1.85 24.40
C ALA A 473 3.08 1.61 23.59
N VAL A 474 2.90 2.35 22.49
CA VAL A 474 1.75 2.17 21.57
C VAL A 474 2.04 1.08 20.55
N LYS A 475 3.23 1.11 19.94
CA LYS A 475 3.64 0.10 18.97
C LYS A 475 5.16 -0.06 18.99
N ARG A 476 5.62 -1.29 19.22
CA ARG A 476 7.04 -1.65 19.09
C ARG A 476 7.37 -1.98 17.63
N LEU A 477 8.61 -1.69 17.26
CA LEU A 477 9.19 -2.25 16.06
C LEU A 477 9.26 -3.77 16.27
N ALA A 478 8.57 -4.55 15.44
CA ALA A 478 8.72 -6.00 15.50
C ALA A 478 10.17 -6.35 15.14
N GLU A 479 10.79 -7.23 15.93
CA GLU A 479 11.97 -7.97 15.47
C GLU A 479 11.53 -8.75 14.22
N GLY A 480 12.28 -8.56 13.13
CA GLY A 480 11.84 -8.77 11.75
C GLY A 480 11.18 -10.11 11.43
#